data_AF-A0A3A0A879-F1
#
_entry.id   AF-A0A3A0A879-F1
#
_cell.length_a   1.000
_cell.length_b   1.000
_cell.length_c   1.000
_cell.angle_alpha   90.00
_cell.angle_beta   90.00
_cell.angle_gamma   90.00
#
_symmetry.space_group_name_H-M   'P 1'
#
loop_
_entity.id
_entity.type
_entity.pdbx_description
1 polymer ?
#
loop_
_entity_poly.entity_id
_entity_poly.type
_entity_poly.pdbx_seq_one_letter_code
_entity_poly.pdbx_strand_id
1 'polypeptide(L)' 'MDTQHNRDAYPSDVSDEEWAFVAPYLTRMRTDAPQRDHDLREVFNGVRWIVRTGSAWRYMP' A
#
# COMPACT_ATOMS: atom_id res chain seq x y z
N MET A 1 13.39 -1.59 5.36
CA MET A 1 13.80 -0.24 4.97
C MET A 1 12.53 0.57 5.00
N ASP A 2 12.28 1.22 6.12
CA ASP A 2 11.05 2.00 6.32
C ASP A 2 11.15 3.28 5.50
N THR A 3 10.52 3.26 4.33
CA THR A 3 10.33 4.44 3.49
C THR A 3 9.35 5.34 4.22
N GLN A 4 9.86 6.29 5.02
CA GLN A 4 9.04 7.28 5.69
C GLN A 4 8.38 8.17 4.63
N HIS A 5 7.10 7.92 4.35
CA HIS A 5 6.32 8.71 3.40
C HIS A 5 5.79 9.97 4.08
N ASN A 6 6.15 11.12 3.54
CA ASN A 6 5.62 12.44 3.90
C ASN A 6 4.22 12.63 3.31
N ARG A 7 3.28 11.72 3.64
CA ARG A 7 1.85 11.88 3.36
C ARG A 7 1.07 11.70 4.65
N ASP A 8 -0.05 12.38 4.75
CA ASP A 8 -1.01 12.07 5.81
C ASP A 8 -1.53 10.64 5.57
N ALA A 9 -1.36 9.79 6.57
CA ALA A 9 -1.81 8.41 6.52
C ALA A 9 -3.33 8.36 6.31
N TYR A 10 -3.81 7.41 5.51
CA TYR A 10 -5.25 7.24 5.41
C TYR A 10 -5.79 6.63 6.72
N PRO A 11 -7.03 6.97 7.15
CA PRO A 11 -7.67 6.28 8.26
C PRO A 11 -7.84 4.76 8.02
N SER A 12 -7.68 4.32 6.77
CA SER A 12 -7.70 2.94 6.32
C SER A 12 -6.31 2.36 6.07
N ASP A 13 -5.23 2.98 6.53
CA ASP A 13 -3.91 2.34 6.44
C ASP A 13 -3.83 1.14 7.38
N VAL A 14 -3.01 0.16 7.03
CA VAL A 14 -2.82 -1.05 7.84
C VAL A 14 -1.73 -0.88 8.89
N SER A 15 -1.93 -1.51 10.04
CA SER A 15 -0.91 -1.61 11.08
C SER A 15 0.29 -2.43 10.60
N ASP A 16 1.41 -2.36 11.32
CA ASP A 16 2.60 -3.16 11.00
C ASP A 16 2.33 -4.66 11.11
N GLU A 17 1.46 -5.07 12.03
CA GLU A 17 1.06 -6.47 12.24
C GLU A 17 0.19 -6.97 11.09
N GLU A 18 -0.81 -6.17 10.68
CA GLU A 18 -1.64 -6.46 9.51
C GLU A 18 -0.79 -6.50 8.23
N TRP A 19 0.16 -5.58 8.10
CA TRP A 19 1.11 -5.56 6.99
C TRP A 19 1.99 -6.81 6.96
N ALA A 20 2.54 -7.23 8.11
CA ALA A 20 3.37 -8.43 8.21
C ALA A 20 2.60 -9.70 7.78
N PHE A 21 1.29 -9.74 8.00
CA PHE A 21 0.44 -10.83 7.53
C PHE A 21 0.23 -10.80 6.00
N VAL A 22 0.00 -9.63 5.40
CA VAL A 22 -0.33 -9.50 3.97
C VAL A 22 0.92 -9.50 3.06
N ALA A 23 2.02 -8.92 3.51
CA ALA A 23 3.22 -8.71 2.71
C ALA A 23 3.73 -9.99 2.00
N PRO A 24 3.81 -11.18 2.65
CA PRO A 24 4.29 -12.40 2.00
C PRO A 24 3.48 -12.84 0.76
N TYR A 25 2.21 -12.43 0.68
CA TYR A 25 1.35 -12.73 -0.46
C TYR A 25 1.62 -11.79 -1.65
N LEU A 26 1.96 -10.53 -1.36
CA LEU A 26 2.26 -9.51 -2.37
C LEU A 26 3.70 -9.64 -2.90
N THR A 27 4.63 -10.13 -2.08
CA THR A 27 6.06 -10.21 -2.43
C THR A 27 6.47 -11.48 -3.19
N ARG A 28 5.52 -12.25 -3.73
CA ARG A 28 5.81 -13.47 -4.52
C ARG A 28 6.33 -13.20 -5.94
N MET A 29 6.40 -11.93 -6.35
CA MET A 29 6.97 -11.53 -7.66
C MET A 29 8.50 -11.45 -7.60
N ARG A 30 9.13 -11.57 -8.78
CA ARG A 30 10.58 -11.37 -8.93
C ARG A 30 11.00 -10.02 -8.35
N THR A 31 12.18 -9.96 -7.74
CA THR A 31 12.71 -8.75 -7.11
C THR A 31 13.03 -7.63 -8.11
N ASP A 32 13.22 -7.96 -9.37
CA ASP A 32 13.48 -7.02 -10.48
C ASP A 32 12.22 -6.66 -11.28
N ALA A 33 11.04 -7.06 -10.79
CA ALA A 33 9.78 -6.71 -11.45
C ALA A 33 9.54 -5.19 -11.32
N PRO A 34 9.18 -4.48 -12.41
CA PRO A 34 8.95 -3.04 -12.39
C PRO A 34 7.81 -2.63 -11.44
N GLN A 35 6.91 -3.56 -11.10
CA GLN A 35 5.87 -3.36 -10.08
C GLN A 35 6.43 -3.16 -8.66
N ARG A 36 7.72 -3.45 -8.42
CA ARG A 36 8.41 -3.22 -7.14
C ARG A 36 9.13 -1.87 -7.07
N ASP A 37 9.07 -1.05 -8.12
CA ASP A 37 9.60 0.32 -8.09
C ASP A 37 8.81 1.21 -7.11
N HIS A 38 7.56 0.82 -6.83
CA HIS A 38 6.70 1.47 -5.84
C HIS A 38 6.66 0.68 -4.53
N ASP A 39 6.52 1.40 -3.41
CA ASP A 39 6.34 0.78 -2.11
C ASP A 39 5.02 0.00 -2.07
N LEU A 40 5.11 -1.32 -1.93
CA LEU A 40 3.96 -2.21 -1.95
C LEU A 40 2.97 -1.90 -0.81
N ARG A 41 3.46 -1.42 0.34
CA ARG A 41 2.59 -1.04 1.46
C ARG A 41 1.72 0.15 1.10
N GLU A 42 2.31 1.13 0.44
CA GLU A 42 1.63 2.35 0.01
C GLU A 42 0.60 2.08 -1.08
N VAL A 43 0.96 1.25 -2.06
CA VAL A 43 0.00 0.80 -3.08
C VAL A 43 -1.16 0.07 -2.42
N PHE A 44 -0.89 -0.84 -1.47
CA PHE A 44 -1.93 -1.57 -0.76
C PHE A 44 -2.84 -0.66 0.07
N ASN A 45 -2.26 0.29 0.80
CA ASN A 45 -2.98 1.31 1.56
C ASN A 45 -3.90 2.15 0.66
N GLY A 46 -3.42 2.58 -0.51
CA GLY A 46 -4.22 3.30 -1.50
C GLY A 46 -5.39 2.47 -2.04
N VAL A 47 -5.16 1.20 -2.41
CA VAL A 47 -6.23 0.27 -2.82
C VAL A 47 -7.27 0.12 -1.70
N ARG A 48 -6.83 -0.06 -0.45
CA ARG A 48 -7.71 -0.23 0.70
C ARG A 48 -8.56 1.02 0.96
N TRP A 49 -7.99 2.20 0.78
CA TRP A 49 -8.73 3.46 0.86
C TRP A 49 -9.83 3.53 -0.17
N ILE A 50 -9.54 3.22 -1.44
CA ILE A 50 -10.54 3.23 -2.52
C ILE A 50 -11.66 2.24 -2.27
N VAL A 51 -11.33 1.01 -1.85
CA VAL A 51 -12.35 0.00 -1.52
C VAL A 51 -13.22 0.45 -0.36
N ARG A 52 -12.66 1.19 0.62
CA ARG A 52 -13.41 1.70 1.77
C ARG A 52 -14.29 2.90 1.43
N THR A 53 -13.82 3.82 0.58
CA THR A 53 -14.52 5.07 0.27
C THR A 53 -15.39 4.98 -0.97
N GLY A 54 -15.16 4.01 -1.85
CA GLY A 54 -15.79 3.92 -3.17
C GLY A 54 -15.40 5.04 -4.13
N SER A 55 -14.39 5.85 -3.78
CA SER A 55 -13.98 7.02 -4.56
C SER A 55 -13.11 6.62 -5.75
N ALA A 56 -13.19 7.38 -6.85
CA ALA A 56 -12.32 7.14 -7.99
C ALA A 56 -10.85 7.48 -7.65
N TRP A 57 -9.91 6.76 -8.28
CA TRP A 57 -8.46 6.96 -8.12
C TRP A 57 -8.00 8.41 -8.23
N ARG A 58 -8.62 9.20 -9.13
CA ARG A 58 -8.27 10.61 -9.36
C ARG A 58 -8.61 11.54 -8.17
N TYR A 59 -9.42 11.06 -7.24
CA TYR A 59 -9.80 11.78 -6.02
C TYR A 59 -9.06 11.27 -4.78
N MET A 60 -8.05 10.40 -4.93
CA MET A 60 -7.17 10.11 -3.80
C MET A 60 -6.49 11.40 -3.32
N PRO A 61 -6.40 11.63 -1.99
CA PRO A 61 -5.70 12.76 -1.39
C PRO A 61 -4.20 12.72 -1.61
#